data_AF-A0A9J6CP26-F1
#
_entry.id   AF-A0A9J6CP26-F1
#
_cell.length_a   1.000
_cell.length_b   1.000
_cell.length_c   1.000
_cell.angle_alpha   90.00
_cell.angle_beta   90.00
_cell.angle_gamma   90.00
#
_symmetry.space_group_name_H-M   'P 1'
#
loop_
_entity.id
_entity.type
_entity.pdbx_description
1 polymer ?
#
loop_
_entity_poly.entity_id
_entity_poly.type
_entity_poly.pdbx_seq_one_letter_code
_entity_poly.pdbx_strand_id
1 'polypeptide(L)'
;MGDYANHSLGIKIEMGSDLLRRQFDPTAHDLDANFRLTRFADLKGRGCKVPQDVLNKLVGSLQQDYTSHDDQYMHMAVPRIGIGLDCSVTPLRHGGLCLVQTTDFFYPIVDDPYMMGKIACANVLSDLYAMGVIECDNMLMLLAVSTKMTEKERDVVIPLIMRGFKDSALEAGTSVTGGQSVVNPWCTIGGIASTICNPNDYIVPDNAVVGDVLVLTKPLGTQVAVNAHQWLEQPERWNRIKLVVSEEDVRKAYHRAMDSMARLNRTASRLMHKYNAHGATDVTGFGLLGHAQTLASHQKNEVSFVIHNLPVIAKMAAVAKACGNMFQLLQGHSAETSGGLLICLPREQAAAYCKDIEKQEGYQAWIIGIVEKGNRSARIIDKPRVIEVPAKE
;
A
#
# COMPACT_ATOMS: atom_id res chain seq x y z
N MET A 1 34.47 -33.58 39.86
CA MET A 1 35.13 -32.65 38.92
C MET A 1 34.39 -32.78 37.60
N GLY A 2 33.53 -31.88 37.14
CA GLY A 2 32.95 -30.64 37.62
C GLY A 2 31.95 -30.27 36.53
N ASP A 3 30.68 -30.16 36.88
CA ASP A 3 29.58 -29.80 35.99
C ASP A 3 29.79 -28.40 35.39
N TYR A 4 29.50 -28.26 34.10
CA TYR A 4 29.11 -26.97 33.53
C TYR A 4 27.80 -27.16 32.76
N ALA A 5 26.72 -27.09 33.53
CA ALA A 5 25.39 -26.80 33.04
C ALA A 5 25.39 -25.38 32.46
N ASN A 6 25.16 -25.25 31.16
CA ASN A 6 24.92 -23.94 30.55
C ASN A 6 23.40 -23.73 30.49
N HIS A 7 22.90 -23.00 31.48
CA HIS A 7 21.54 -22.46 31.51
C HIS A 7 21.40 -21.39 30.43
N SER A 8 20.85 -21.75 29.26
CA SER A 8 20.18 -20.78 28.40
C SER A 8 18.70 -20.76 28.78
N LEU A 9 18.32 -19.73 29.54
CA LEU A 9 16.93 -19.33 29.74
C LEU A 9 16.32 -19.02 28.37
N GLY A 10 15.66 -20.02 27.79
CA GLY A 10 14.81 -19.84 26.63
C GLY A 10 13.60 -18.99 27.03
N ILE A 11 13.66 -17.70 26.74
CA ILE A 11 12.47 -16.87 26.64
C ILE A 11 11.73 -17.37 25.40
N LYS A 12 10.82 -18.33 25.60
CA LYS A 12 9.75 -18.62 24.65
C LYS A 12 8.94 -17.33 24.51
N ILE A 13 9.13 -16.62 23.40
CA ILE A 13 8.19 -15.60 22.97
C ILE A 13 6.95 -16.38 22.52
N GLU A 14 5.97 -16.52 23.42
CA GLU A 14 4.63 -16.97 23.07
C GLU A 14 4.07 -15.99 22.04
N MET A 15 3.94 -16.45 20.78
CA MET A 15 3.10 -15.78 19.79
C MET A 15 1.64 -16.02 20.17
N GLY A 16 1.14 -15.21 21.09
CA GLY A 16 -0.26 -15.13 21.49
C GLY A 16 -0.92 -13.86 20.98
N SER A 17 -1.95 -14.05 20.14
CA SER A 17 -3.16 -13.22 19.93
C SER A 17 -3.13 -11.71 20.23
N ASP A 18 -3.40 -10.91 19.19
CA ASP A 18 -4.19 -9.65 19.19
C ASP A 18 -4.30 -8.87 20.52
N LEU A 19 -3.16 -8.44 21.07
CA LEU A 19 -3.14 -7.34 22.04
C LEU A 19 -3.16 -6.04 21.25
N LEU A 20 -4.26 -5.28 21.35
CA LEU A 20 -4.36 -3.88 20.94
C LEU A 20 -3.05 -3.16 21.25
N ARG A 21 -2.26 -2.89 20.20
CA ARG A 21 -0.97 -2.23 20.33
C ARG A 21 -1.18 -0.91 21.07
N ARG A 22 -0.50 -0.74 22.20
CA ARG A 22 -0.55 0.51 22.97
C ARG A 22 -0.19 1.67 22.03
N GLN A 23 -1.01 2.70 22.03
CA GLN A 23 -0.76 3.93 21.30
C GLN A 23 0.64 4.45 21.66
N PHE A 24 1.38 4.94 20.66
CA PHE A 24 2.66 5.59 20.90
C PHE A 24 2.48 6.77 21.85
N ASP A 25 3.18 6.74 22.98
CA ASP A 25 3.21 7.80 23.98
C ASP A 25 4.57 8.50 23.89
N PRO A 26 4.62 9.75 23.40
CA PRO A 26 5.87 10.49 23.30
C PRO A 26 6.60 10.63 24.64
N THR A 27 5.86 10.75 25.75
CA THR A 27 6.46 10.98 27.08
C THR A 27 7.18 9.75 27.62
N ALA A 28 6.74 8.55 27.22
CA ALA A 28 7.42 7.29 27.52
C ALA A 28 8.79 7.17 26.82
N HIS A 29 9.08 8.06 25.87
CA HIS A 29 10.35 8.16 25.15
C HIS A 29 11.08 9.49 25.40
N ASP A 30 10.76 10.16 26.51
CA ASP A 30 11.31 11.47 26.90
C ASP A 30 11.05 12.60 25.88
N LEU A 31 10.04 12.47 25.02
CA LEU A 31 9.62 13.54 24.11
C LEU A 31 8.52 14.41 24.73
N ASP A 32 8.31 15.60 24.16
CA ASP A 32 7.19 16.46 24.55
C ASP A 32 5.85 15.76 24.28
N ALA A 33 4.88 15.88 25.19
CA ALA A 33 3.55 15.27 25.05
C ALA A 33 2.82 15.69 23.75
N ASN A 34 3.13 16.89 23.24
CA ASN A 34 2.59 17.44 22.01
C ASN A 34 3.42 17.07 20.76
N PHE A 35 4.41 16.18 20.90
CA PHE A 35 5.14 15.67 19.74
C PHE A 35 4.20 14.92 18.80
N ARG A 36 4.22 15.28 17.51
CA ARG A 36 3.47 14.61 16.45
C ARG A 36 4.40 14.40 15.27
N LEU A 37 4.61 13.16 14.83
CA LEU A 37 5.45 12.86 13.67
C LEU A 37 4.88 13.50 12.40
N THR A 38 3.56 13.56 12.30
CA THR A 38 2.82 14.17 11.18
C THR A 38 3.02 15.69 11.06
N ARG A 39 3.65 16.36 12.04
CA ARG A 39 4.00 17.79 11.95
C ARG A 39 5.21 18.05 11.05
N PHE A 40 5.97 17.03 10.70
CA PHE A 40 7.16 17.14 9.84
C PHE A 40 6.84 16.97 8.35
N ALA A 41 5.60 17.26 7.96
CA ALA A 41 5.14 17.37 6.58
C ALA A 41 3.95 18.36 6.49
N ASP A 42 3.96 19.26 5.50
CA ASP A 42 2.94 20.33 5.39
C ASP A 42 1.76 19.94 4.48
N LEU A 43 1.84 18.84 3.74
CA LEU A 43 0.80 18.37 2.82
C LEU A 43 -0.36 17.66 3.57
N LYS A 44 -1.11 18.43 4.36
CA LYS A 44 -2.27 17.95 5.13
C LYS A 44 -3.55 18.02 4.29
N GLY A 45 -4.20 16.88 4.03
CA GLY A 45 -5.53 16.80 3.43
C GLY A 45 -5.62 16.69 1.90
N ARG A 46 -4.49 16.52 1.21
CA ARG A 46 -4.41 16.12 -0.21
C ARG A 46 -3.31 15.07 -0.36
N GLY A 47 -3.44 14.15 -1.33
CA GLY A 47 -2.36 13.21 -1.64
C GLY A 47 -1.07 13.95 -2.00
N CYS A 48 0.08 13.37 -1.66
CA CYS A 48 1.38 14.00 -1.92
C CYS A 48 1.98 13.66 -3.29
N LYS A 49 1.38 12.72 -4.02
CA LYS A 49 1.81 12.37 -5.38
C LYS A 49 1.44 13.52 -6.34
N VAL A 50 2.34 13.81 -7.28
CA VAL A 50 2.05 14.69 -8.42
C VAL A 50 0.84 14.12 -9.17
N PRO A 51 -0.17 14.94 -9.53
CA PRO A 51 -1.35 14.47 -10.25
C PRO A 51 -0.97 13.67 -11.50
N GLN A 52 -1.73 12.61 -11.78
CA GLN A 52 -1.37 11.62 -12.80
C GLN A 52 -1.20 12.22 -14.20
N ASP A 53 -2.06 13.17 -14.59
CA ASP A 53 -1.99 13.85 -15.87
C ASP A 53 -0.74 14.75 -16.01
N VAL A 54 -0.27 15.33 -14.90
CA VAL A 54 0.97 16.10 -14.83
C VAL A 54 2.17 15.17 -14.88
N LEU A 55 2.15 14.08 -14.10
CA LEU A 55 3.22 13.08 -14.08
C LEU A 55 3.45 12.49 -15.48
N ASN A 56 2.38 12.08 -16.18
CA ASN A 56 2.46 11.51 -17.52
C ASN A 56 3.13 12.46 -18.52
N LYS A 57 2.92 13.78 -18.39
CA LYS A 57 3.59 14.79 -19.22
C LYS A 57 5.09 14.90 -18.89
N LEU A 58 5.45 14.84 -17.61
CA LEU A 58 6.85 14.96 -17.15
C LEU A 58 7.70 13.75 -17.55
N VAL A 59 7.13 12.54 -17.49
CA VAL A 59 7.86 11.30 -17.85
C VAL A 59 7.81 10.99 -19.34
N GLY A 60 7.03 11.73 -20.12
CA GLY A 60 6.87 11.48 -21.56
C GLY A 60 8.17 11.51 -22.36
N SER A 61 9.16 12.33 -21.95
CA SER A 61 10.48 12.33 -22.59
C SER A 61 11.27 11.05 -22.32
N LEU A 62 11.09 10.42 -21.15
CA LEU A 62 11.75 9.16 -20.82
C LEU A 62 11.17 8.00 -21.62
N GLN A 63 9.87 8.04 -21.94
CA GLN A 63 9.20 6.98 -22.71
C GLN A 63 9.65 6.90 -24.18
N GLN A 64 10.11 8.02 -24.76
CA GLN A 64 10.55 8.08 -26.16
C GLN A 64 11.86 7.32 -26.43
N ASP A 65 12.72 7.17 -25.42
CA ASP A 65 14.01 6.49 -25.57
C ASP A 65 13.91 4.95 -25.55
N TYR A 66 12.73 4.39 -25.23
CA TYR A 66 12.54 2.94 -25.06
C TYR A 66 12.10 2.18 -26.33
N THR A 67 11.74 2.86 -27.42
CA THR A 67 11.24 2.20 -28.65
C THR A 67 12.32 1.65 -29.59
N SER A 68 13.60 1.63 -29.17
CA SER A 68 14.71 1.49 -30.13
C SER A 68 15.47 0.16 -30.12
N HIS A 69 15.37 -0.69 -29.10
CA HIS A 69 16.20 -1.92 -29.00
C HIS A 69 15.37 -3.16 -28.61
N ASP A 70 14.62 -3.69 -29.59
CA ASP A 70 14.22 -5.10 -29.64
C ASP A 70 15.46 -5.95 -29.97
N ASP A 71 16.41 -6.02 -29.03
CA ASP A 71 17.47 -7.01 -29.17
C ASP A 71 16.89 -8.38 -28.78
N GLN A 72 16.72 -9.22 -29.80
CA GLN A 72 16.49 -10.66 -29.71
C GLN A 72 17.65 -11.36 -28.98
N TYR A 73 17.78 -11.14 -27.67
CA TYR A 73 18.68 -11.92 -26.84
C TYR A 73 17.93 -13.15 -26.33
N MET A 74 18.20 -14.28 -26.97
CA MET A 74 17.69 -15.63 -26.70
C MET A 74 16.21 -15.83 -27.08
N HIS A 75 15.90 -17.02 -27.59
CA HIS A 75 14.61 -17.44 -28.16
C HIS A 75 13.42 -17.52 -27.16
N MET A 76 13.37 -16.66 -26.14
CA MET A 76 12.21 -16.50 -25.27
C MET A 76 11.77 -15.04 -25.26
N ALA A 77 10.54 -14.78 -25.72
CA ALA A 77 9.92 -13.46 -25.66
C ALA A 77 9.56 -13.15 -24.20
N VAL A 78 10.51 -12.64 -23.43
CA VAL A 78 10.25 -12.13 -22.07
C VAL A 78 9.79 -10.67 -22.21
N PRO A 79 8.55 -10.34 -21.83
CA PRO A 79 8.04 -8.98 -22.00
C PRO A 79 8.80 -8.02 -21.07
N ARG A 80 9.38 -6.98 -21.65
CA ARG A 80 9.88 -5.83 -20.90
C ARG A 80 8.69 -4.98 -20.48
N ILE A 81 8.60 -4.62 -19.20
CA ILE A 81 7.61 -3.69 -18.67
C ILE A 81 8.34 -2.41 -18.24
N GLY A 82 7.99 -1.30 -18.88
CA GLY A 82 8.58 0.02 -18.64
C GLY A 82 7.70 0.92 -17.76
N ILE A 83 7.81 2.23 -17.95
CA ILE A 83 7.04 3.25 -17.21
C ILE A 83 5.54 3.09 -17.52
N GLY A 84 4.71 2.97 -16.49
CA GLY A 84 3.23 3.00 -16.61
C GLY A 84 2.49 2.01 -15.73
N LEU A 85 3.18 1.01 -15.18
CA LEU A 85 2.66 -0.01 -14.26
C LEU A 85 3.39 0.04 -12.91
N ASP A 86 2.96 -0.81 -11.96
CA ASP A 86 3.44 -0.81 -10.56
C ASP A 86 4.94 -1.13 -10.44
N CYS A 87 5.47 -2.01 -11.31
CA CYS A 87 6.90 -2.34 -11.37
C CYS A 87 7.48 -2.19 -12.77
N SER A 88 8.79 -2.00 -12.83
CA SER A 88 9.55 -2.29 -14.05
C SER A 88 9.94 -3.76 -14.09
N VAL A 89 9.88 -4.37 -15.28
CA VAL A 89 10.37 -5.72 -15.56
C VAL A 89 11.39 -5.64 -16.68
N THR A 90 12.64 -5.97 -16.36
CA THR A 90 13.77 -5.87 -17.30
C THR A 90 14.40 -7.25 -17.50
N PRO A 91 14.35 -7.82 -18.72
CA PRO A 91 15.07 -9.05 -19.03
C PRO A 91 16.56 -8.90 -18.75
N LEU A 92 17.14 -9.87 -18.04
CA LEU A 92 18.58 -9.89 -17.74
C LEU A 92 19.36 -10.54 -18.88
N ARG A 93 20.65 -10.20 -18.96
CA ARG A 93 21.60 -10.82 -19.89
C ARG A 93 21.84 -12.31 -19.61
N HIS A 94 21.39 -12.80 -18.45
CA HIS A 94 21.65 -14.14 -17.95
C HIS A 94 20.35 -14.95 -17.85
N GLY A 95 20.34 -16.11 -18.52
CA GLY A 95 19.49 -17.25 -18.15
C GLY A 95 17.97 -17.06 -18.12
N GLY A 96 17.38 -16.22 -18.99
CA GLY A 96 15.92 -16.06 -19.05
C GLY A 96 15.30 -15.44 -17.79
N LEU A 97 16.11 -14.84 -16.92
CA LEU A 97 15.68 -14.17 -15.70
C LEU A 97 15.29 -12.72 -15.98
N CYS A 98 14.47 -12.16 -15.10
CA CYS A 98 14.06 -10.75 -15.13
C CYS A 98 14.44 -10.07 -13.83
N LEU A 99 14.89 -8.82 -13.91
CA LEU A 99 14.87 -7.91 -12.77
C LEU A 99 13.47 -7.29 -12.67
N VAL A 100 12.81 -7.50 -11.54
CA VAL A 100 11.58 -6.81 -11.17
C VAL A 100 11.91 -5.85 -10.02
N GLN A 101 11.61 -4.57 -10.21
CA GLN A 101 11.91 -3.56 -9.20
C GLN A 101 10.89 -2.42 -9.20
N THR A 102 10.71 -1.84 -8.02
CA THR A 102 9.89 -0.66 -7.76
C THR A 102 10.54 0.25 -6.72
N THR A 103 10.11 1.49 -6.67
CA THR A 103 10.48 2.49 -5.67
C THR A 103 9.25 3.31 -5.29
N ASP A 104 9.06 3.56 -4.00
CA ASP A 104 8.05 4.51 -3.54
C ASP A 104 8.52 5.20 -2.25
N PHE A 105 8.02 6.40 -2.01
CA PHE A 105 8.26 7.15 -0.78
C PHE A 105 7.10 8.10 -0.51
N PHE A 106 6.90 8.41 0.77
CA PHE A 106 5.90 9.39 1.18
C PHE A 106 6.28 10.00 2.53
N TYR A 107 5.44 10.92 2.98
CA TYR A 107 5.63 11.68 4.20
C TYR A 107 4.86 11.05 5.38
N PRO A 108 5.21 11.34 6.64
CA PRO A 108 4.48 10.79 7.77
C PRO A 108 2.98 11.05 7.76
N ILE A 109 2.20 9.97 7.86
CA ILE A 109 0.74 9.99 7.92
C ILE A 109 0.16 9.51 9.25
N VAL A 110 0.99 8.85 10.07
CA VAL A 110 0.66 8.39 11.42
C VAL A 110 1.69 8.92 12.41
N ASP A 111 1.30 9.07 13.67
CA ASP A 111 2.15 9.61 14.73
C ASP A 111 2.98 8.55 15.46
N ASP A 112 2.66 7.25 15.34
CA ASP A 112 3.50 6.14 15.84
C ASP A 112 4.68 5.92 14.86
N PRO A 113 5.93 6.23 15.24
CA PRO A 113 7.06 6.18 14.32
C PRO A 113 7.39 4.75 13.86
N TYR A 114 7.20 3.75 14.72
CA TYR A 114 7.44 2.36 14.33
C TYR A 114 6.38 1.90 13.32
N MET A 115 5.11 2.22 13.55
CA MET A 115 4.07 1.88 12.56
C MET A 115 4.27 2.64 11.26
N MET A 116 4.73 3.89 11.32
CA MET A 116 5.11 4.64 10.12
C MET A 116 6.19 3.91 9.31
N GLY A 117 7.19 3.34 9.98
CA GLY A 117 8.21 2.48 9.35
C GLY A 117 7.63 1.21 8.72
N LYS A 118 6.74 0.50 9.44
CA LYS A 118 6.06 -0.70 8.89
C LYS A 118 5.24 -0.35 7.64
N ILE A 119 4.45 0.72 7.70
CA ILE A 119 3.61 1.18 6.58
C ILE A 119 4.49 1.58 5.38
N ALA A 120 5.62 2.26 5.62
CA ALA A 120 6.51 2.65 4.54
C ALA A 120 7.11 1.43 3.82
N CYS A 121 7.57 0.43 4.57
CA CYS A 121 8.06 -0.83 3.99
C CYS A 121 6.96 -1.57 3.23
N ALA A 122 5.77 -1.72 3.84
CA ALA A 122 4.64 -2.38 3.21
C ALA A 122 4.17 -1.68 1.92
N ASN A 123 4.24 -0.35 1.87
CA ASN A 123 3.95 0.42 0.66
C ASN A 123 4.96 0.12 -0.45
N VAL A 124 6.27 0.16 -0.15
CA VAL A 124 7.33 -0.14 -1.14
C VAL A 124 7.20 -1.56 -1.69
N LEU A 125 6.86 -2.54 -0.84
CA LEU A 125 6.68 -3.92 -1.29
C LEU A 125 5.37 -4.15 -2.05
N SER A 126 4.39 -3.26 -1.92
CA SER A 126 3.04 -3.43 -2.46
C SER A 126 3.03 -3.58 -3.98
N ASP A 127 3.88 -2.83 -4.69
CA ASP A 127 3.99 -2.90 -6.14
C ASP A 127 4.53 -4.26 -6.63
N LEU A 128 5.50 -4.87 -5.93
CA LEU A 128 5.97 -6.22 -6.26
C LEU A 128 4.82 -7.23 -6.12
N TYR A 129 4.04 -7.08 -5.05
CA TYR A 129 2.88 -7.93 -4.81
C TYR A 129 1.77 -7.73 -5.85
N ALA A 130 1.59 -6.53 -6.41
CA ALA A 130 0.66 -6.28 -7.51
C ALA A 130 1.02 -7.08 -8.77
N MET A 131 2.31 -7.33 -8.99
CA MET A 131 2.81 -8.17 -10.09
C MET A 131 2.77 -9.68 -9.78
N GLY A 132 2.15 -10.10 -8.67
CA GLY A 132 2.15 -11.52 -8.27
C GLY A 132 3.51 -12.02 -7.75
N VAL A 133 4.49 -11.14 -7.55
CA VAL A 133 5.82 -11.53 -7.08
C VAL A 133 5.82 -11.60 -5.56
N ILE A 134 6.06 -12.78 -5.00
CA ILE A 134 5.92 -13.04 -3.55
C ILE A 134 7.22 -12.92 -2.76
N GLU A 135 8.36 -13.01 -3.44
CA GLU A 135 9.69 -12.90 -2.86
C GLU A 135 10.31 -11.53 -3.19
N CYS A 136 11.11 -11.02 -2.27
CA CYS A 136 11.90 -9.81 -2.47
C CYS A 136 13.34 -10.13 -2.08
N ASP A 137 14.26 -10.11 -3.03
CA ASP A 137 15.66 -10.48 -2.77
C ASP A 137 16.38 -9.41 -1.97
N ASN A 138 16.04 -8.13 -2.21
CA ASN A 138 16.73 -7.02 -1.60
C ASN A 138 15.85 -5.77 -1.45
N MET A 139 15.99 -5.10 -0.31
CA MET A 139 15.46 -3.75 -0.12
C MET A 139 16.57 -2.72 0.15
N LEU A 140 16.34 -1.50 -0.33
CA LEU A 140 17.08 -0.31 0.07
C LEU A 140 16.13 0.68 0.75
N MET A 141 16.57 1.35 1.80
CA MET A 141 15.75 2.35 2.50
C MET A 141 16.10 3.77 2.06
N LEU A 142 15.08 4.56 1.72
CA LEU A 142 15.21 5.99 1.43
C LEU A 142 14.66 6.78 2.63
N LEU A 143 15.50 7.59 3.25
CA LEU A 143 15.15 8.36 4.44
C LEU A 143 15.57 9.82 4.30
N ALA A 144 14.66 10.73 4.60
CA ALA A 144 14.97 12.13 4.83
C ALA A 144 14.58 12.52 6.27
N VAL A 145 15.54 13.03 7.02
CA VAL A 145 15.34 13.55 8.37
C VAL A 145 14.95 15.02 8.28
N SER A 146 13.87 15.40 8.97
CA SER A 146 13.39 16.77 8.92
C SER A 146 14.37 17.73 9.60
N THR A 147 14.72 18.84 8.95
CA THR A 147 15.51 19.93 9.55
C THR A 147 14.78 20.65 10.69
N LYS A 148 13.48 20.39 10.86
CA LYS A 148 12.65 20.90 11.96
C LYS A 148 12.64 19.98 13.19
N MET A 149 13.18 18.76 13.09
CA MET A 149 13.34 17.88 14.26
C MET A 149 14.52 18.36 15.11
N THR A 150 14.34 18.39 16.42
CA THR A 150 15.49 18.53 17.33
C THR A 150 16.36 17.26 17.28
N GLU A 151 17.63 17.35 17.71
CA GLU A 151 18.50 16.17 17.78
C GLU A 151 17.90 15.08 18.67
N LYS A 152 17.29 15.46 19.80
CA LYS A 152 16.59 14.54 20.70
C LYS A 152 15.43 13.82 20.00
N GLU A 153 14.59 14.57 19.29
CA GLU A 153 13.48 13.99 18.52
C GLU A 153 14.00 13.03 17.44
N ARG A 154 15.03 13.43 16.69
CA ARG A 154 15.67 12.59 15.67
C ARG A 154 16.17 11.27 16.27
N ASP A 155 16.93 11.34 17.35
CA ASP A 155 17.62 10.19 17.95
C ASP A 155 16.66 9.19 18.59
N VAL A 156 15.44 9.60 18.90
CA VAL A 156 14.36 8.72 19.36
C VAL A 156 13.52 8.18 18.19
N VAL A 157 13.08 9.07 17.30
CA VAL A 157 12.04 8.79 16.31
C VAL A 157 12.58 8.01 15.12
N ILE A 158 13.77 8.37 14.63
CA ILE A 158 14.35 7.74 13.44
C ILE A 158 14.67 6.26 13.69
N PRO A 159 15.29 5.84 14.82
CA PRO A 159 15.50 4.43 15.09
C PRO A 159 14.20 3.61 15.17
N LEU A 160 13.10 4.19 15.68
CA LEU A 160 11.80 3.54 15.72
C LEU A 160 11.24 3.31 14.31
N ILE A 161 11.32 4.32 13.42
CA ILE A 161 10.96 4.18 12.00
C ILE A 161 11.78 3.09 11.33
N MET A 162 13.11 3.13 11.49
CA MET A 162 14.01 2.13 10.90
C MET A 162 13.72 0.72 11.42
N ARG A 163 13.40 0.58 12.71
CA ARG A 163 13.01 -0.70 13.31
C ARG A 163 11.70 -1.21 12.74
N GLY A 164 10.68 -0.36 12.60
CA GLY A 164 9.41 -0.74 11.97
C GLY A 164 9.61 -1.19 10.51
N PHE A 165 10.40 -0.44 9.75
CA PHE A 165 10.73 -0.81 8.36
C PHE A 165 11.44 -2.16 8.31
N LYS A 166 12.46 -2.36 9.15
CA LYS A 166 13.23 -3.60 9.25
C LYS A 166 12.34 -4.79 9.61
N ASP A 167 11.50 -4.66 10.63
CA ASP A 167 10.64 -5.76 11.09
C ASP A 167 9.62 -6.16 10.01
N SER A 168 9.07 -5.19 9.27
CA SER A 168 8.20 -5.46 8.12
C SER A 168 8.95 -6.12 6.95
N ALA A 169 10.21 -5.74 6.69
CA ALA A 169 11.04 -6.41 5.69
C ALA A 169 11.34 -7.87 6.07
N LEU A 170 11.63 -8.13 7.36
CA LEU A 170 11.82 -9.49 7.87
C LEU A 170 10.54 -10.33 7.75
N GLU A 171 9.37 -9.75 8.04
CA GLU A 171 8.06 -10.39 7.83
C GLU A 171 7.83 -10.75 6.34
N ALA A 172 8.30 -9.89 5.43
CA ALA A 172 8.29 -10.13 3.99
C ALA A 172 9.33 -11.17 3.52
N GLY A 173 10.18 -11.70 4.40
CA GLY A 173 11.25 -12.64 4.05
C GLY A 173 12.47 -12.00 3.40
N THR A 174 12.63 -10.68 3.53
CA THR A 174 13.74 -9.91 2.94
C THR A 174 14.51 -9.11 3.98
N SER A 175 15.51 -8.35 3.55
CA SER A 175 16.30 -7.48 4.42
C SER A 175 16.66 -6.17 3.74
N VAL A 176 16.86 -5.14 4.57
CA VAL A 176 17.41 -3.86 4.14
C VAL A 176 18.93 -3.94 4.18
N THR A 177 19.60 -3.88 3.04
CA THR A 177 21.06 -4.04 2.94
C THR A 177 21.80 -2.73 2.69
N GLY A 178 21.07 -1.65 2.43
CA GLY A 178 21.62 -0.34 2.17
C GLY A 178 20.53 0.71 2.05
N GLY A 179 20.92 1.91 1.61
CA GLY A 179 20.00 3.02 1.50
C GLY A 179 20.71 4.36 1.50
N GLN A 180 19.92 5.43 1.56
CA GLN A 180 20.42 6.78 1.66
C GLN A 180 19.63 7.54 2.72
N SER A 181 20.35 8.25 3.58
CA SER A 181 19.78 9.17 4.57
C SER A 181 20.26 10.60 4.30
N VAL A 182 19.35 11.55 4.18
CA VAL A 182 19.65 12.97 3.94
C VAL A 182 18.86 13.88 4.88
N VAL A 183 19.25 15.15 4.96
CA VAL A 183 18.43 16.19 5.61
C VAL A 183 17.47 16.82 4.60
N ASN A 184 16.24 17.12 5.03
CA ASN A 184 15.22 17.77 4.19
C ASN A 184 14.25 18.57 5.08
N PRO A 185 13.57 19.63 4.60
CA PRO A 185 12.55 20.31 5.40
C PRO A 185 11.45 19.38 5.94
N TRP A 186 11.06 18.37 5.17
CA TRP A 186 10.06 17.37 5.55
C TRP A 186 10.71 16.01 5.81
N CYS A 187 10.12 15.24 6.72
CA CYS A 187 10.52 13.86 6.94
C CYS A 187 9.96 13.00 5.80
N THR A 188 10.81 12.19 5.16
CA THR A 188 10.41 11.31 4.04
C THR A 188 10.87 9.90 4.33
N ILE A 189 10.02 8.91 4.07
CA ILE A 189 10.30 7.50 4.32
C ILE A 189 9.84 6.71 3.10
N GLY A 190 10.70 5.82 2.61
CA GLY A 190 10.42 4.99 1.45
C GLY A 190 11.55 4.01 1.20
N GLY A 191 11.63 3.51 -0.02
CA GLY A 191 12.63 2.53 -0.36
C GLY A 191 12.50 2.00 -1.77
N ILE A 192 13.37 1.05 -2.06
CA ILE A 192 13.40 0.26 -3.28
C ILE A 192 13.19 -1.19 -2.87
N ALA A 193 12.36 -1.92 -3.60
CA ALA A 193 12.27 -3.37 -3.52
C ALA A 193 12.67 -3.96 -4.87
N SER A 194 13.51 -4.98 -4.83
CA SER A 194 14.03 -5.63 -6.05
C SER A 194 14.09 -7.14 -5.89
N THR A 195 13.85 -7.83 -6.99
CA THR A 195 13.99 -9.28 -7.08
C THR A 195 14.35 -9.71 -8.49
N ILE A 196 15.06 -10.83 -8.57
CA ILE A 196 15.37 -11.53 -9.80
C ILE A 196 14.46 -12.75 -9.87
N CYS A 197 13.58 -12.79 -10.87
CA CYS A 197 12.59 -13.85 -10.97
C CYS A 197 12.49 -14.43 -12.39
N ASN A 198 11.92 -15.61 -12.50
CA ASN A 198 11.57 -16.23 -13.77
C ASN A 198 10.27 -15.62 -14.31
N PRO A 199 9.98 -15.77 -15.63
CA PRO A 199 8.72 -15.33 -16.22
C PRO A 199 7.46 -15.89 -15.57
N ASN A 200 7.54 -17.07 -14.95
CA ASN A 200 6.39 -17.71 -14.27
C ASN A 200 6.17 -17.20 -12.84
N ASP A 201 7.11 -16.43 -12.28
CA ASP A 201 7.05 -15.95 -10.90
C ASP A 201 6.24 -14.64 -10.78
N TYR A 202 5.95 -13.97 -11.91
CA TYR A 202 5.12 -12.78 -11.97
C TYR A 202 3.93 -12.97 -12.91
N ILE A 203 2.89 -12.15 -12.70
CA ILE A 203 1.67 -12.10 -13.49
C ILE A 203 1.67 -10.76 -14.22
N VAL A 204 1.71 -10.80 -15.56
CA VAL A 204 1.60 -9.59 -16.37
C VAL A 204 0.18 -9.02 -16.21
N PRO A 205 0.01 -7.73 -15.85
CA PRO A 205 -1.29 -7.18 -15.48
C PRO A 205 -2.11 -6.74 -16.70
N ASP A 206 -2.22 -7.57 -17.74
CA ASP A 206 -2.81 -7.19 -19.03
C ASP A 206 -3.80 -8.19 -19.66
N ASN A 207 -4.21 -9.22 -18.91
CA ASN A 207 -4.96 -10.36 -19.46
C ASN A 207 -6.43 -10.45 -18.98
N ALA A 208 -7.01 -9.37 -18.44
CA ALA A 208 -8.40 -9.38 -18.00
C ALA A 208 -9.37 -9.68 -19.17
N VAL A 209 -10.41 -10.45 -18.90
CA VAL A 209 -11.41 -10.87 -19.90
C VAL A 209 -12.83 -10.47 -19.49
N VAL A 210 -13.73 -10.38 -20.46
CA VAL A 210 -15.15 -10.13 -20.20
C VAL A 210 -15.71 -11.24 -19.31
N GLY A 211 -16.36 -10.85 -18.21
CA GLY A 211 -16.93 -11.78 -17.24
C GLY A 211 -16.10 -11.95 -15.97
N ASP A 212 -14.83 -11.57 -15.98
CA ASP A 212 -14.01 -11.46 -14.77
C ASP A 212 -14.68 -10.55 -13.74
N VAL A 213 -14.28 -10.72 -12.49
CA VAL A 213 -14.68 -9.86 -11.39
C VAL A 213 -13.49 -9.13 -10.80
N LEU A 214 -13.76 -7.97 -10.22
CA LEU A 214 -12.77 -7.13 -9.56
C LEU A 214 -12.78 -7.44 -8.06
N VAL A 215 -11.66 -7.89 -7.52
CA VAL A 215 -11.48 -8.17 -6.09
C VAL A 215 -10.57 -7.12 -5.47
N LEU A 216 -11.01 -6.48 -4.39
CA LEU A 216 -10.21 -5.55 -3.59
C LEU A 216 -9.86 -6.18 -2.24
N THR A 217 -8.60 -6.10 -1.83
CA THR A 217 -8.10 -6.87 -0.67
C THR A 217 -7.92 -6.07 0.63
N LYS A 218 -8.00 -4.73 0.57
CA LYS A 218 -8.03 -3.84 1.76
C LYS A 218 -9.17 -2.83 1.64
N PRO A 219 -9.74 -2.37 2.77
CA PRO A 219 -10.75 -1.32 2.74
C PRO A 219 -10.14 0.03 2.33
N LEU A 220 -10.97 0.88 1.74
CA LEU A 220 -10.66 2.26 1.37
C LEU A 220 -10.89 3.23 2.55
N GLY A 221 -10.42 4.46 2.38
CA GLY A 221 -10.65 5.57 3.29
C GLY A 221 -9.53 5.79 4.30
N THR A 222 -8.32 5.30 4.02
CA THR A 222 -7.17 5.48 4.91
C THR A 222 -6.81 6.96 5.09
N GLN A 223 -6.85 7.76 4.01
CA GLN A 223 -6.66 9.20 4.07
C GLN A 223 -7.70 9.90 4.97
N VAL A 224 -8.97 9.49 4.89
CA VAL A 224 -10.04 10.08 5.71
C VAL A 224 -9.81 9.77 7.19
N ALA A 225 -9.44 8.52 7.51
CA ALA A 225 -9.16 8.08 8.88
C ALA A 225 -7.99 8.85 9.51
N VAL A 226 -6.86 8.96 8.81
CA VAL A 226 -5.68 9.70 9.34
C VAL A 226 -5.98 11.20 9.50
N ASN A 227 -6.70 11.81 8.56
CA ASN A 227 -7.07 13.23 8.68
C ASN A 227 -8.07 13.46 9.81
N ALA A 228 -9.10 12.62 9.95
CA ALA A 228 -10.07 12.73 11.03
C ALA A 228 -9.39 12.62 12.40
N HIS A 229 -8.40 11.73 12.54
CA HIS A 229 -7.61 11.59 13.77
C HIS A 229 -6.81 12.85 14.08
N GLN A 230 -6.07 13.39 13.10
CA GLN A 230 -5.33 14.65 13.27
C GLN A 230 -6.24 15.84 13.61
N TRP A 231 -7.50 15.81 13.18
CA TRP A 231 -8.44 16.89 13.43
C TRP A 231 -8.97 16.90 14.85
N LEU A 232 -8.85 15.81 15.62
CA LEU A 232 -9.21 15.79 17.05
C LEU A 232 -8.52 16.91 17.84
N GLU A 233 -7.30 17.27 17.44
CA GLU A 233 -6.50 18.33 18.06
C GLU A 233 -6.64 19.69 17.36
N GLN A 234 -7.54 19.80 16.37
CA GLN A 234 -7.77 21.01 15.58
C GLN A 234 -9.24 21.41 15.69
N PRO A 235 -9.63 22.23 16.70
CA PRO A 235 -11.03 22.50 17.03
C PRO A 235 -11.88 22.93 15.83
N GLU A 236 -11.35 23.78 14.96
CA GLU A 236 -12.06 24.25 13.75
C GLU A 236 -12.37 23.12 12.76
N ARG A 237 -11.47 22.14 12.62
CA ARG A 237 -11.67 20.99 11.73
C ARG A 237 -12.51 19.92 12.39
N TRP A 238 -12.29 19.65 13.68
CA TRP A 238 -13.13 18.72 14.45
C TRP A 238 -14.61 19.13 14.43
N ASN A 239 -14.88 20.43 14.59
CA ASN A 239 -16.23 20.98 14.55
C ASN A 239 -17.01 20.65 13.27
N ARG A 240 -16.32 20.36 12.14
CA ARG A 240 -16.96 19.98 10.87
C ARG A 240 -17.50 18.55 10.88
N ILE A 241 -16.91 17.65 11.67
CA ILE A 241 -17.22 16.21 11.64
C ILE A 241 -17.76 15.67 12.97
N LYS A 242 -17.67 16.43 14.07
CA LYS A 242 -18.13 16.01 15.40
C LYS A 242 -19.61 15.62 15.49
N LEU A 243 -20.44 16.06 14.55
CA LEU A 243 -21.87 15.72 14.48
C LEU A 243 -22.13 14.40 13.73
N VAL A 244 -21.15 13.87 12.99
CA VAL A 244 -21.30 12.65 12.19
C VAL A 244 -20.48 11.47 12.71
N VAL A 245 -19.48 11.72 13.57
CA VAL A 245 -18.59 10.69 14.10
C VAL A 245 -18.14 11.05 15.53
N SER A 246 -18.05 10.05 16.40
CA SER A 246 -17.51 10.23 17.76
C SER A 246 -15.97 10.20 17.76
N GLU A 247 -15.33 10.70 18.82
CA GLU A 247 -13.87 10.57 18.92
C GLU A 247 -13.43 9.10 19.02
N GLU A 248 -14.24 8.24 19.66
CA GLU A 248 -13.97 6.80 19.76
C GLU A 248 -13.98 6.14 18.38
N ASP A 249 -14.99 6.44 17.56
CA ASP A 249 -15.07 5.96 16.17
C ASP A 249 -13.86 6.41 15.36
N VAL A 250 -13.39 7.65 15.54
CA VAL A 250 -12.21 8.18 14.85
C VAL A 250 -10.95 7.42 15.27
N ARG A 251 -10.75 7.18 16.57
CA ARG A 251 -9.62 6.40 17.08
C ARG A 251 -9.66 4.97 16.54
N LYS A 252 -10.82 4.30 16.56
CA LYS A 252 -11.01 2.95 15.96
C LYS A 252 -10.68 2.94 14.47
N ALA A 253 -11.17 3.92 13.71
CA ALA A 253 -10.89 4.05 12.28
C ALA A 253 -9.40 4.29 12.00
N TYR A 254 -8.73 5.11 12.83
CA TYR A 254 -7.30 5.36 12.73
C TYR A 254 -6.47 4.10 12.97
N HIS A 255 -6.76 3.33 14.03
CA HIS A 255 -6.11 2.05 14.28
C HIS A 255 -6.36 1.07 13.13
N ARG A 256 -7.62 0.96 12.68
CA ARG A 256 -7.97 0.11 11.53
C ARG A 256 -7.21 0.49 10.27
N ALA A 257 -7.06 1.78 10.00
CA ALA A 257 -6.28 2.28 8.87
C ALA A 257 -4.80 1.91 9.05
N MET A 258 -4.21 2.19 10.21
CA MET A 258 -2.81 1.91 10.51
C MET A 258 -2.47 0.41 10.35
N ASP A 259 -3.31 -0.48 10.86
CA ASP A 259 -3.13 -1.94 10.71
C ASP A 259 -3.30 -2.39 9.26
N SER A 260 -4.30 -1.86 8.56
CA SER A 260 -4.53 -2.14 7.14
C SER A 260 -3.33 -1.70 6.30
N MET A 261 -2.81 -0.50 6.52
CA MET A 261 -1.66 0.06 5.81
C MET A 261 -0.35 -0.66 6.14
N ALA A 262 -0.19 -1.19 7.35
CA ALA A 262 1.01 -1.94 7.74
C ALA A 262 1.01 -3.40 7.26
N ARG A 263 -0.15 -3.94 6.86
CA ARG A 263 -0.28 -5.32 6.38
C ARG A 263 0.32 -5.49 4.99
N LEU A 264 1.18 -6.48 4.80
CA LEU A 264 1.74 -6.80 3.49
C LEU A 264 0.66 -7.35 2.53
N ASN A 265 0.80 -7.06 1.23
CA ASN A 265 -0.01 -7.70 0.19
C ASN A 265 0.54 -9.08 -0.25
N ARG A 266 1.52 -9.64 0.49
CA ARG A 266 2.24 -10.88 0.15
C ARG A 266 1.32 -12.09 -0.02
N THR A 267 0.40 -12.32 0.93
CA THR A 267 -0.57 -13.42 0.82
C THR A 267 -1.55 -13.19 -0.33
N ALA A 268 -2.01 -11.95 -0.53
CA ALA A 268 -2.89 -11.61 -1.65
C ALA A 268 -2.23 -11.94 -3.00
N SER A 269 -0.95 -11.57 -3.16
CA SER A 269 -0.10 -11.87 -4.32
C SER A 269 0.08 -13.38 -4.53
N ARG A 270 0.43 -14.14 -3.49
CA ARG A 270 0.56 -15.60 -3.60
C ARG A 270 -0.74 -16.27 -4.05
N LEU A 271 -1.88 -15.81 -3.55
CA LEU A 271 -3.17 -16.36 -3.92
C LEU A 271 -3.57 -15.99 -5.36
N MET A 272 -3.02 -14.93 -5.96
CA MET A 272 -3.25 -14.61 -7.38
C MET A 272 -2.82 -15.76 -8.28
N HIS A 273 -1.67 -16.37 -8.01
CA HIS A 273 -1.19 -17.55 -8.75
C HIS A 273 -2.14 -18.75 -8.58
N LYS A 274 -2.54 -19.05 -7.35
CA LYS A 274 -3.41 -20.20 -7.03
C LYS A 274 -4.78 -20.12 -7.70
N TYR A 275 -5.32 -18.91 -7.84
CA TYR A 275 -6.67 -18.66 -8.33
C TYR A 275 -6.69 -18.05 -9.73
N ASN A 276 -5.56 -18.12 -10.45
CA ASN A 276 -5.42 -17.73 -11.85
C ASN A 276 -5.85 -16.28 -12.12
N ALA A 277 -5.34 -15.33 -11.32
CA ALA A 277 -5.58 -13.92 -11.58
C ALA A 277 -5.08 -13.53 -12.98
N HIS A 278 -5.84 -12.67 -13.64
CA HIS A 278 -5.54 -12.16 -14.98
C HIS A 278 -4.77 -10.83 -14.96
N GLY A 279 -4.55 -10.28 -13.78
CA GLY A 279 -3.80 -9.05 -13.55
C GLY A 279 -4.23 -8.36 -12.29
N ALA A 280 -3.36 -7.51 -11.74
CA ALA A 280 -3.68 -6.65 -10.62
C ALA A 280 -2.90 -5.34 -10.69
N THR A 281 -3.32 -4.39 -9.87
CA THR A 281 -2.58 -3.19 -9.45
C THR A 281 -2.81 -3.03 -7.96
N ASP A 282 -1.99 -2.27 -7.25
CA ASP A 282 -2.35 -1.85 -5.90
C ASP A 282 -3.13 -0.53 -5.90
N VAL A 283 -3.81 -0.21 -4.80
CA VAL A 283 -4.56 1.05 -4.66
C VAL A 283 -3.79 1.98 -3.72
N THR A 284 -3.15 3.01 -4.26
CA THR A 284 -2.38 3.99 -3.48
C THR A 284 -2.81 5.42 -3.78
N GLY A 285 -1.88 6.29 -4.16
CA GLY A 285 -2.04 7.75 -4.10
C GLY A 285 -3.05 8.35 -5.08
N PHE A 286 -3.45 7.62 -6.13
CA PHE A 286 -4.47 8.08 -7.09
C PHE A 286 -5.89 7.63 -6.76
N GLY A 287 -6.06 6.88 -5.67
CA GLY A 287 -7.33 6.31 -5.27
C GLY A 287 -7.81 5.17 -6.16
N LEU A 288 -8.86 4.48 -5.71
CA LEU A 288 -9.37 3.28 -6.38
C LEU A 288 -9.63 3.49 -7.88
N LEU A 289 -10.30 4.59 -8.24
CA LEU A 289 -10.68 4.83 -9.64
C LEU A 289 -9.45 5.15 -10.50
N GLY A 290 -8.50 5.93 -9.99
CA GLY A 290 -7.27 6.25 -10.72
C GLY A 290 -6.46 4.99 -11.04
N HIS A 291 -6.23 4.14 -10.04
CA HIS A 291 -5.51 2.86 -10.23
C HIS A 291 -6.31 1.88 -11.11
N ALA A 292 -7.63 1.79 -10.96
CA ALA A 292 -8.48 0.98 -11.84
C ALA A 292 -8.42 1.45 -13.30
N GLN A 293 -8.36 2.76 -13.55
CA GLN A 293 -8.21 3.33 -14.89
C GLN A 293 -6.86 2.97 -15.50
N THR A 294 -5.78 3.06 -14.73
CA THR A 294 -4.44 2.62 -15.17
C THR A 294 -4.41 1.14 -15.49
N LEU A 295 -4.97 0.29 -14.63
CA LEU A 295 -5.01 -1.15 -14.92
C LEU A 295 -5.86 -1.43 -16.18
N ALA A 296 -7.04 -0.81 -16.30
CA ALA A 296 -7.90 -0.97 -17.47
C ALA A 296 -7.21 -0.54 -18.78
N SER A 297 -6.46 0.58 -18.77
CA SER A 297 -5.81 1.11 -19.96
C SER A 297 -4.72 0.20 -20.53
N HIS A 298 -4.13 -0.66 -19.69
CA HIS A 298 -3.07 -1.60 -20.06
C HIS A 298 -3.58 -2.97 -20.51
N GLN A 299 -4.88 -3.25 -20.45
CA GLN A 299 -5.42 -4.54 -20.86
C GLN A 299 -5.25 -4.76 -22.37
N LYS A 300 -4.83 -5.96 -22.78
CA LYS A 300 -4.77 -6.35 -24.20
C LYS A 300 -6.17 -6.45 -24.80
N ASN A 301 -7.10 -7.02 -24.05
CA ASN A 301 -8.48 -7.19 -24.48
C ASN A 301 -9.27 -5.86 -24.48
N GLU A 302 -10.33 -5.79 -25.29
CA GLU A 302 -11.28 -4.67 -25.31
C GLU A 302 -12.26 -4.78 -24.13
N VAL A 303 -11.76 -4.51 -22.93
CA VAL A 303 -12.52 -4.61 -21.69
C VAL A 303 -12.58 -3.28 -20.95
N SER A 304 -13.61 -3.10 -20.13
CA SER A 304 -13.74 -1.98 -19.20
C SER A 304 -14.13 -2.48 -17.81
N PHE A 305 -13.74 -1.73 -16.78
CA PHE A 305 -13.97 -2.09 -15.38
C PHE A 305 -15.14 -1.28 -14.81
N VAL A 306 -16.08 -1.97 -14.18
CA VAL A 306 -17.24 -1.35 -13.53
C VAL A 306 -17.27 -1.72 -12.07
N ILE A 307 -17.00 -0.72 -11.23
CA ILE A 307 -17.01 -0.84 -9.78
C ILE A 307 -18.40 -0.50 -9.26
N HIS A 308 -18.98 -1.44 -8.52
CA HIS A 308 -20.33 -1.38 -7.98
C HIS A 308 -20.34 -1.12 -6.46
N ASN A 309 -19.29 -1.58 -5.76
CA ASN A 309 -19.25 -1.62 -4.31
C ASN A 309 -17.94 -1.00 -3.81
N LEU A 310 -17.98 -0.34 -2.66
CA LEU A 310 -16.81 0.26 -2.03
C LEU A 310 -16.69 -0.24 -0.59
N PRO A 311 -15.77 -1.17 -0.28
CA PRO A 311 -15.45 -1.50 1.10
C PRO A 311 -14.69 -0.33 1.72
N VAL A 312 -15.28 0.32 2.71
CA VAL A 312 -14.76 1.56 3.31
C VAL A 312 -14.63 1.36 4.81
N ILE A 313 -13.52 1.81 5.40
CA ILE A 313 -13.34 1.82 6.86
C ILE A 313 -14.55 2.48 7.51
N ALA A 314 -15.11 1.84 8.53
CA ALA A 314 -16.38 2.23 9.10
C ALA A 314 -16.43 3.72 9.47
N LYS A 315 -17.57 4.36 9.21
CA LYS A 315 -17.84 5.81 9.37
C LYS A 315 -17.09 6.73 8.39
N MET A 316 -16.03 6.28 7.71
CA MET A 316 -15.24 7.17 6.85
C MET A 316 -16.00 7.65 5.61
N ALA A 317 -16.98 6.88 5.12
CA ALA A 317 -17.89 7.36 4.09
C ALA A 317 -18.76 8.54 4.57
N ALA A 318 -19.23 8.50 5.82
CA ALA A 318 -20.02 9.60 6.40
C ALA A 318 -19.14 10.83 6.67
N VAL A 319 -17.93 10.64 7.21
CA VAL A 319 -16.95 11.72 7.42
C VAL A 319 -16.58 12.37 6.09
N ALA A 320 -16.31 11.58 5.05
CA ALA A 320 -16.01 12.10 3.72
C ALA A 320 -17.16 12.95 3.16
N LYS A 321 -18.41 12.47 3.26
CA LYS A 321 -19.60 13.23 2.83
C LYS A 321 -19.75 14.55 3.60
N ALA A 322 -19.54 14.55 4.90
CA ALA A 322 -19.60 15.76 5.73
C ALA A 322 -18.56 16.82 5.32
N CYS A 323 -17.45 16.38 4.71
CA CYS A 323 -16.39 17.24 4.20
C CYS A 323 -16.58 17.65 2.72
N GLY A 324 -17.73 17.33 2.12
CA GLY A 324 -18.01 17.62 0.71
C GLY A 324 -16.99 16.98 -0.24
N ASN A 325 -16.45 17.77 -1.17
CA ASN A 325 -15.49 17.29 -2.18
C ASN A 325 -14.02 17.25 -1.70
N MET A 326 -13.77 17.36 -0.39
CA MET A 326 -12.40 17.40 0.12
C MET A 326 -11.62 16.11 -0.17
N PHE A 327 -12.22 14.95 0.10
CA PHE A 327 -11.55 13.65 -0.05
C PHE A 327 -11.91 12.92 -1.34
N GLN A 328 -13.10 13.16 -1.90
CA GLN A 328 -13.59 12.47 -3.09
C GLN A 328 -13.59 10.92 -2.96
N LEU A 329 -13.82 10.41 -1.74
CA LEU A 329 -13.76 8.97 -1.42
C LEU A 329 -14.77 8.15 -2.22
N LEU A 330 -16.01 8.64 -2.34
CA LEU A 330 -17.07 7.92 -3.03
C LEU A 330 -16.96 8.02 -4.55
N GLN A 331 -16.21 9.01 -5.04
CA GLN A 331 -15.82 9.15 -6.45
C GLN A 331 -14.60 8.28 -6.78
N GLY A 332 -13.97 7.65 -5.78
CA GLY A 332 -12.79 6.79 -5.97
C GLY A 332 -11.47 7.53 -6.15
N HIS A 333 -11.42 8.83 -5.85
CA HIS A 333 -10.22 9.66 -6.01
C HIS A 333 -9.54 10.02 -4.68
N SER A 334 -10.09 9.58 -3.55
CA SER A 334 -9.40 9.69 -2.25
C SER A 334 -8.09 8.93 -2.33
N ALA A 335 -7.00 9.56 -1.90
CA ALA A 335 -5.72 8.89 -1.83
C ALA A 335 -5.80 7.76 -0.82
N GLU A 336 -5.14 6.65 -1.14
CA GLU A 336 -4.85 5.57 -0.21
C GLU A 336 -3.33 5.51 0.00
N THR A 337 -2.88 4.93 1.11
CA THR A 337 -1.46 4.65 1.35
C THR A 337 -1.33 3.18 1.70
N SER A 338 -0.42 2.45 1.07
CA SER A 338 -0.32 0.99 1.19
C SER A 338 -1.69 0.29 1.17
N GLY A 339 -2.51 0.61 0.18
CA GLY A 339 -3.82 -0.02 0.03
C GLY A 339 -3.70 -1.48 -0.41
N GLY A 340 -4.85 -2.05 -0.76
CA GLY A 340 -4.92 -3.46 -1.16
C GLY A 340 -4.66 -3.60 -2.65
N LEU A 341 -4.43 -4.84 -3.07
CA LEU A 341 -4.50 -5.21 -4.48
C LEU A 341 -5.95 -5.11 -5.00
N LEU A 342 -6.10 -4.52 -6.18
CA LEU A 342 -7.26 -4.60 -7.07
C LEU A 342 -6.97 -5.63 -8.16
N ILE A 343 -7.66 -6.77 -8.12
CA ILE A 343 -7.31 -7.98 -8.89
C ILE A 343 -8.45 -8.32 -9.86
N CYS A 344 -8.11 -8.57 -11.12
CA CYS A 344 -9.00 -9.21 -12.09
C CYS A 344 -8.91 -10.73 -11.92
N LEU A 345 -10.02 -11.36 -11.51
CA LEU A 345 -10.09 -12.80 -11.27
C LEU A 345 -11.23 -13.45 -12.08
N PRO A 346 -11.03 -14.71 -12.52
CA PRO A 346 -12.12 -15.52 -13.04
C PRO A 346 -13.27 -15.59 -12.01
N ARG A 347 -14.50 -15.40 -12.48
CA ARG A 347 -15.68 -15.28 -11.62
C ARG A 347 -15.86 -16.49 -10.69
N GLU A 348 -15.61 -17.68 -11.22
CA GLU A 348 -15.70 -18.95 -10.52
C GLU A 348 -14.65 -19.13 -9.42
N GLN A 349 -13.51 -18.42 -9.51
CA GLN A 349 -12.43 -18.49 -8.53
C GLN A 349 -12.53 -17.43 -7.43
N ALA A 350 -13.17 -16.29 -7.71
CA ALA A 350 -13.14 -15.12 -6.84
C ALA A 350 -13.71 -15.37 -5.43
N ALA A 351 -14.78 -16.15 -5.30
CA ALA A 351 -15.35 -16.47 -3.99
C ALA A 351 -14.40 -17.37 -3.16
N ALA A 352 -13.73 -18.33 -3.81
CA ALA A 352 -12.74 -19.19 -3.16
C ALA A 352 -11.50 -18.39 -2.75
N TYR A 353 -11.03 -17.47 -3.60
CA TYR A 353 -9.97 -16.51 -3.26
C TYR A 353 -10.30 -15.71 -2.00
N CYS A 354 -11.49 -15.08 -1.95
CA CYS A 354 -11.90 -14.25 -0.82
C CYS A 354 -12.00 -15.05 0.50
N LYS A 355 -12.47 -16.30 0.43
CA LYS A 355 -12.52 -17.19 1.60
C LYS A 355 -11.12 -17.62 2.07
N ASP A 356 -10.21 -17.88 1.14
CA ASP A 356 -8.86 -18.36 1.46
C ASP A 356 -8.00 -17.25 2.06
N ILE A 357 -8.09 -16.02 1.54
CA ILE A 357 -7.39 -14.87 2.13
C ILE A 357 -7.93 -14.56 3.52
N GLU A 358 -9.25 -14.60 3.73
CA GLU A 358 -9.85 -14.40 5.05
C GLU A 358 -9.39 -15.47 6.05
N LYS A 359 -9.30 -16.74 5.61
CA LYS A 359 -8.84 -17.83 6.46
C LYS A 359 -7.36 -17.68 6.87
N GLN A 360 -6.51 -17.19 5.98
CA GLN A 360 -5.06 -17.11 6.23
C GLN A 360 -4.64 -15.83 6.95
N GLU A 361 -5.28 -14.72 6.64
CA GLU A 361 -4.96 -13.39 7.18
C GLU A 361 -5.90 -12.96 8.31
N GLY A 362 -7.04 -13.65 8.48
CA GLY A 362 -8.15 -13.19 9.29
C GLY A 362 -8.88 -11.99 8.69
N TYR A 363 -8.52 -11.51 7.50
CA TYR A 363 -9.10 -10.31 6.89
C TYR A 363 -9.75 -10.64 5.54
N GLN A 364 -11.03 -10.29 5.41
CA GLN A 364 -11.76 -10.50 4.16
C GLN A 364 -11.27 -9.61 3.01
N ALA A 365 -11.46 -10.11 1.79
CA ALA A 365 -11.42 -9.35 0.55
C ALA A 365 -12.84 -9.22 -0.02
N TRP A 366 -13.06 -8.30 -0.96
CA TRP A 366 -14.38 -7.99 -1.49
C TRP A 366 -14.40 -8.07 -3.01
N ILE A 367 -15.39 -8.77 -3.56
CA ILE A 367 -15.75 -8.60 -4.97
C ILE A 367 -16.47 -7.26 -5.09
N ILE A 368 -15.85 -6.29 -5.76
CA ILE A 368 -16.32 -4.91 -5.84
C ILE A 368 -16.91 -4.53 -7.20
N GLY A 369 -16.73 -5.36 -8.22
CA GLY A 369 -17.13 -5.00 -9.57
C GLY A 369 -16.91 -6.13 -10.57
N ILE A 370 -17.09 -5.77 -11.85
CA ILE A 370 -16.97 -6.71 -12.98
C ILE A 370 -16.11 -6.10 -14.09
N VAL A 371 -15.62 -6.97 -14.95
CA VAL A 371 -15.00 -6.64 -16.22
C VAL A 371 -16.03 -6.89 -17.33
N GLU A 372 -16.35 -5.85 -18.09
CA GLU A 372 -17.30 -5.88 -19.22
C GLU A 372 -16.58 -5.64 -20.54
N LYS A 373 -17.24 -5.89 -21.68
CA LYS A 373 -16.71 -5.48 -22.98
C LYS A 373 -16.66 -3.95 -23.02
N GLY A 374 -15.54 -3.37 -23.42
CA GLY A 374 -15.35 -1.93 -23.35
C GLY A 374 -14.10 -1.42 -24.04
N ASN A 375 -13.71 -0.19 -23.69
CA ASN A 375 -12.68 0.57 -24.38
C ASN A 375 -11.46 0.85 -23.49
N ARG A 376 -11.09 -0.11 -22.63
CA ARG A 376 -9.94 -0.01 -21.71
C ARG A 376 -10.06 1.15 -20.74
N SER A 377 -11.26 1.31 -20.19
CA SER A 377 -11.61 2.35 -19.21
C SER A 377 -12.13 1.75 -17.91
N ALA A 378 -12.12 2.53 -16.83
CA ALA A 378 -12.75 2.15 -15.57
C ALA A 378 -13.71 3.24 -15.09
N ARG A 379 -14.80 2.81 -14.46
CA ARG A 379 -15.80 3.69 -13.83
C ARG A 379 -16.34 3.09 -12.54
N ILE A 380 -16.72 3.96 -11.62
CA ILE A 380 -17.60 3.63 -10.49
C ILE A 380 -19.02 4.02 -10.90
N ILE A 381 -20.02 3.18 -10.60
CA ILE A 381 -21.42 3.51 -10.87
C ILE A 381 -21.86 4.76 -10.08
N ASP A 382 -22.88 5.48 -10.54
CA ASP A 382 -23.31 6.77 -9.93
C ASP A 382 -23.66 6.66 -8.44
N LYS A 383 -24.19 5.51 -8.02
CA LYS A 383 -24.59 5.24 -6.63
C LYS A 383 -23.95 3.93 -6.17
N PRO A 384 -22.63 3.92 -5.88
CA PRO A 384 -21.97 2.70 -5.46
C PRO A 384 -22.46 2.30 -4.07
N ARG A 385 -22.58 0.99 -3.84
CA ARG A 385 -22.92 0.47 -2.52
C ARG A 385 -21.69 0.56 -1.61
N VAL A 386 -21.79 1.34 -0.54
CA VAL A 386 -20.77 1.35 0.51
C VAL A 386 -20.93 0.10 1.39
N ILE A 387 -19.85 -0.65 1.55
CA ILE A 387 -19.73 -1.76 2.51
C ILE A 387 -18.92 -1.21 3.67
N GLU A 388 -19.58 -0.98 4.82
CA GLU A 388 -18.91 -0.50 6.03
C GLU A 388 -18.04 -1.63 6.61
N VAL A 389 -16.74 -1.35 6.77
CA VAL A 389 -15.75 -2.30 7.27
C VAL A 389 -15.35 -1.89 8.69
N PRO A 390 -15.86 -2.57 9.73
CA PRO A 390 -15.57 -2.21 11.12
C PRO A 390 -14.09 -2.43 11.46
N ALA A 391 -13.62 -1.76 12.52
CA ALA A 391 -12.41 -2.17 13.19
C ALA A 391 -12.63 -3.59 13.77
N LYS A 392 -11.59 -4.42 13.78
CA LYS A 392 -11.64 -5.65 14.58
C LYS A 392 -11.54 -5.25 16.05
N GLU A 393 -12.32 -5.92 16.89
CA GLU A 393 -12.29 -5.75 18.35
C GLU A 393 -10.99 -6.23 18.97
#